data_AF-A0A8X8C6R9-F1
#
_entry.id   AF-A0A8X8C6R9-F1
#
_cell.length_a   1.000
_cell.length_b   1.000
_cell.length_c   1.000
_cell.angle_alpha   90.00
_cell.angle_beta   90.00
_cell.angle_gamma   90.00
#
_symmetry.space_group_name_H-M   'P 1'
#
loop_
_entity.id
_entity.type
_entity.pdbx_description
1 polymer ?
#
loop_
_entity_poly.entity_id
_entity_poly.type
_entity_poly.pdbx_seq_one_letter_code
_entity_poly.pdbx_strand_id
1 'polypeptide(L)'
;MRFDSIDQNLLRSMAFLLFFRLMACGKAIEGGRLDVADSLLADIQSLAPKEESIWTRKVVKYFAEALVRRAYGIRPPCTLPPQPFQHEPHEYIFRPFYEFAKITSKHAIADALNSGNKRLHIIDFSIIIEFWQWDYLIDDLQELYGGLQSVLITSIAPKLSKHSDHLRQNRDWARQFGGTNLELRQLIWNSPDDIVHCISKLRRKREDEIVVVNWNYTLHALLAQDGATEQVLSKVKDLGADIMVIVEQEANLNSPDLSERLGQSFQYYSRVFESLQKKYGREALCEIYFRRQIVNVVACEGVDRVERIESFAQWQNRLSQAGFCPVPQKADEFKEDLQCYLEDFGIEEKERHNILLSWHGCPLAVASVWKVTDPPQLSGGLYTKQDTVDDSEGMWSSSESEDDEENDSLVCIMADRSLWSTQGSSMNRIAASAKLYDIVEYTCHLHRLDQAVTWISYGQDGNTNSKGKRILCIDDSACYVNNWLMGAFVDEYARYRLEEGKGIAGKALQSNIHIQHDISLLDPAVFPDDNSVNIRWIRTYHAAFAIRLTRSTRLSISDLDAVEE
;
A
#
# COMPACT_ATOMS: atom_id res chain seq x y z
N MET A 1 24.82 -13.62 7.84
CA MET A 1 24.72 -14.82 8.71
C MET A 1 25.40 -15.98 8.02
N ARG A 2 26.22 -16.77 8.73
CA ARG A 2 26.75 -18.05 8.23
C ARG A 2 25.61 -19.08 8.26
N PHE A 3 25.36 -19.72 7.13
CA PHE A 3 24.34 -20.76 6.94
C PHE A 3 24.81 -22.11 7.49
N ASP A 4 24.95 -22.26 8.81
CA ASP A 4 25.32 -23.55 9.42
C ASP A 4 24.28 -23.97 10.46
N SER A 5 23.13 -24.44 9.97
CA SER A 5 22.29 -25.54 10.50
C SER A 5 20.83 -25.37 10.01
N ILE A 6 20.59 -25.57 8.71
CA ILE A 6 19.21 -25.71 8.21
C ILE A 6 18.81 -27.17 8.41
N ASP A 7 17.72 -27.40 9.15
CA ASP A 7 17.10 -28.72 9.34
C ASP A 7 16.83 -29.37 7.96
N GLN A 8 17.22 -30.63 7.78
CA GLN A 8 17.05 -31.36 6.50
C GLN A 8 15.58 -31.48 6.08
N ASN A 9 14.64 -31.38 7.01
CA ASN A 9 13.21 -31.31 6.71
C ASN A 9 12.80 -29.92 6.19
N LEU A 10 13.43 -28.84 6.66
CA LEU A 10 13.22 -27.48 6.14
C LEU A 10 13.75 -27.32 4.71
N LEU A 11 14.89 -27.97 4.41
CA LEU A 11 15.46 -28.08 3.06
C LEU A 11 14.55 -28.81 2.06
N ARG A 12 13.58 -29.58 2.56
CA ARG A 12 12.60 -30.33 1.75
C ARG A 12 11.22 -29.68 1.69
N SER A 13 11.01 -28.53 2.34
CA SER A 13 9.73 -27.84 2.26
C SER A 13 9.52 -27.23 0.87
N MET A 14 8.28 -27.26 0.39
CA MET A 14 7.92 -26.71 -0.92
C MET A 14 8.18 -25.18 -0.95
N ALA A 15 7.90 -24.48 0.14
CA ALA A 15 8.25 -23.08 0.37
C ALA A 15 9.74 -22.79 0.09
N PHE A 16 10.64 -23.62 0.62
CA PHE A 16 12.08 -23.47 0.41
C PHE A 16 12.43 -23.67 -1.07
N LEU A 17 11.91 -24.71 -1.72
CA LEU A 17 12.15 -24.95 -3.15
C LEU A 17 11.70 -23.77 -4.03
N LEU A 18 10.50 -23.23 -3.76
CA LEU A 18 9.97 -22.07 -4.48
C LEU A 18 10.85 -20.83 -4.28
N PHE A 19 11.33 -20.59 -3.07
CA PHE A 19 12.29 -19.51 -2.79
C PHE A 19 13.57 -19.63 -3.62
N PHE A 20 14.20 -20.81 -3.68
CA PHE A 20 15.41 -21.00 -4.50
C PHE A 20 15.16 -20.81 -5.98
N ARG A 21 13.98 -21.22 -6.48
CA ARG A 21 13.60 -20.98 -7.87
C ARG A 21 13.42 -19.48 -8.16
N LEU A 22 12.80 -18.72 -7.25
CA LEU A 22 12.71 -17.26 -7.37
C LEU A 22 14.09 -16.59 -7.37
N MET A 23 14.96 -16.97 -6.44
CA MET A 23 16.34 -16.45 -6.36
C MET A 23 17.15 -16.76 -7.63
N ALA A 24 17.02 -17.97 -8.18
CA ALA A 24 17.65 -18.34 -9.43
C ALA A 24 17.07 -17.55 -10.62
N CYS A 25 15.76 -17.28 -10.62
CA CYS A 25 15.08 -16.50 -11.64
C CYS A 25 15.57 -15.04 -11.63
N GLY A 26 15.66 -14.41 -10.46
CA GLY A 26 16.24 -13.07 -10.31
C GLY A 26 17.64 -12.98 -10.89
N LYS A 27 18.52 -13.94 -10.54
CA LYS A 27 19.89 -14.00 -11.10
C LYS A 27 19.92 -14.23 -12.61
N ALA A 28 18.98 -15.00 -13.15
CA ALA A 28 18.87 -15.22 -14.60
C ALA A 28 18.47 -13.92 -15.32
N ILE A 29 17.51 -13.18 -14.76
CA ILE A 29 17.07 -11.88 -15.27
C ILE A 29 18.21 -10.85 -15.24
N GLU A 30 18.93 -10.73 -14.12
CA GLU A 30 20.11 -9.83 -14.03
C GLU A 30 21.20 -10.19 -15.02
N GLY A 31 21.40 -11.48 -15.28
CA GLY A 31 22.33 -11.98 -16.28
C GLY A 31 21.82 -11.92 -17.72
N GLY A 32 20.62 -11.36 -17.98
CA GLY A 32 20.01 -11.26 -19.30
C GLY A 32 19.54 -12.60 -19.91
N ARG A 33 19.51 -13.68 -19.13
CA ARG A 33 19.12 -15.03 -19.58
C ARG A 33 17.62 -15.26 -19.38
N LEU A 34 16.82 -14.61 -20.24
CA LEU A 34 15.36 -14.65 -20.15
C LEU A 34 14.77 -16.03 -20.46
N ASP A 35 15.45 -16.85 -21.25
CA ASP A 35 15.10 -18.24 -21.52
C ASP A 35 15.17 -19.10 -20.24
N VAL A 36 16.24 -18.93 -19.46
CA VAL A 36 16.41 -19.60 -18.16
C VAL A 36 15.37 -19.08 -17.16
N ALA A 37 15.13 -17.77 -17.14
CA ALA A 37 14.12 -17.18 -16.28
C ALA A 37 12.70 -17.70 -16.60
N ASP A 38 12.34 -17.80 -17.88
CA ASP A 38 11.04 -18.35 -18.31
C ASP A 38 10.87 -19.81 -17.88
N SER A 39 11.90 -20.64 -18.05
CA SER A 39 11.88 -22.03 -17.57
C SER A 39 11.73 -22.13 -16.05
N LEU A 40 12.39 -21.25 -15.29
CA LEU A 40 12.28 -21.22 -13.82
C LEU A 40 10.89 -20.75 -13.37
N LEU A 41 10.28 -19.82 -14.08
CA LEU A 41 8.91 -19.38 -13.83
C LEU A 41 7.89 -20.46 -14.18
N ALA A 42 8.11 -21.23 -15.25
CA ALA A 42 7.30 -22.41 -15.58
C ALA A 42 7.38 -23.47 -14.47
N ASP A 43 8.59 -23.73 -13.95
CA ASP A 43 8.81 -24.59 -12.77
C ASP A 43 8.00 -24.08 -11.57
N ILE A 44 8.11 -22.79 -11.23
CA ILE A 44 7.37 -22.15 -10.12
C ILE A 44 5.86 -22.33 -10.31
N GLN A 45 5.33 -22.05 -11.50
CA GLN A 45 3.90 -22.21 -11.80
C GLN A 45 3.42 -23.67 -11.66
N SER A 46 4.29 -24.65 -11.90
CA SER A 46 3.98 -26.07 -11.73
C SER A 46 4.07 -26.56 -10.27
N LEU A 47 4.89 -25.90 -9.45
CA LEU A 47 5.19 -26.29 -8.07
C LEU A 47 4.31 -25.54 -7.06
N ALA A 48 4.04 -24.26 -7.26
CA ALA A 48 3.29 -23.42 -6.34
C ALA A 48 1.90 -24.01 -5.97
N PRO A 49 1.13 -24.63 -6.88
CA PRO A 49 -0.15 -25.26 -6.51
C PRO A 49 -0.02 -26.42 -5.51
N LYS A 50 1.18 -26.98 -5.32
CA LYS A 50 1.46 -28.09 -4.41
C LYS A 50 1.88 -27.62 -3.01
N GLU A 51 2.12 -26.32 -2.82
CA GLU A 51 2.38 -25.72 -1.51
C GLU A 51 1.08 -25.69 -0.71
N GLU A 52 1.12 -26.09 0.56
CA GLU A 52 -0.06 -26.19 1.42
C GLU A 52 -0.53 -24.80 1.87
N SER A 53 0.43 -23.94 2.23
CA SER A 53 0.16 -22.58 2.69
C SER A 53 -0.31 -21.67 1.58
N ILE A 54 -1.56 -21.19 1.67
CA ILE A 54 -2.10 -20.18 0.73
C ILE A 54 -1.28 -18.89 0.74
N TRP A 55 -0.76 -18.50 1.91
CA TRP A 55 0.05 -17.31 2.09
C TRP A 55 1.38 -17.43 1.37
N THR A 56 2.05 -18.57 1.48
CA THR A 56 3.28 -18.84 0.74
C THR A 56 3.03 -18.84 -0.76
N ARG A 57 1.92 -19.43 -1.23
CA ARG A 57 1.54 -19.37 -2.66
C ARG A 57 1.38 -17.94 -3.16
N LYS A 58 0.69 -17.08 -2.39
CA LYS A 58 0.48 -15.66 -2.72
C LYS A 58 1.79 -14.88 -2.75
N VAL A 59 2.64 -15.02 -1.74
CA VAL A 59 3.96 -14.36 -1.71
C VAL A 59 4.79 -14.78 -2.92
N VAL A 60 4.91 -16.08 -3.19
CA VAL A 60 5.68 -16.59 -4.34
C VAL A 60 5.16 -16.03 -5.66
N LYS A 61 3.84 -15.93 -5.81
CA LYS A 61 3.19 -15.34 -6.98
C LYS A 61 3.55 -13.87 -7.17
N TYR A 62 3.51 -13.05 -6.13
CA TYR A 62 3.86 -11.62 -6.22
C TYR A 62 5.33 -11.39 -6.51
N PHE A 63 6.21 -12.21 -5.96
CA PHE A 63 7.62 -12.15 -6.31
C PHE A 63 7.89 -12.58 -7.76
N ALA A 64 7.18 -13.59 -8.27
CA ALA A 64 7.26 -13.98 -9.68
C ALA A 64 6.77 -12.86 -10.60
N GLU A 65 5.67 -12.19 -10.25
CA GLU A 65 5.18 -11.00 -10.94
C GLU A 65 6.20 -9.87 -10.94
N ALA A 66 6.76 -9.53 -9.78
CA ALA A 66 7.71 -8.43 -9.65
C ALA A 66 8.99 -8.66 -10.46
N LEU A 67 9.48 -9.91 -10.50
CA LEU A 67 10.60 -10.30 -11.37
C LEU A 67 10.29 -10.13 -12.86
N VAL A 68 9.09 -10.52 -13.30
CA VAL A 68 8.67 -10.34 -14.70
C VAL A 68 8.50 -8.87 -15.05
N ARG A 69 7.87 -8.08 -14.16
CA ARG A 69 7.77 -6.63 -14.30
C ARG A 69 9.15 -6.00 -14.46
N ARG A 70 10.12 -6.39 -13.62
CA ARG A 70 11.52 -5.98 -13.75
C ARG A 70 12.10 -6.31 -15.13
N ALA A 71 11.97 -7.56 -15.55
CA ALA A 71 12.56 -8.05 -16.80
C ALA A 71 12.03 -7.31 -18.04
N TYR A 72 10.77 -6.88 -18.00
CA TYR A 72 10.12 -6.17 -19.11
C TYR A 72 10.04 -4.65 -18.91
N GLY A 73 10.57 -4.12 -17.81
CA GLY A 73 10.50 -2.69 -17.50
C GLY A 73 9.08 -2.17 -17.24
N ILE A 74 8.14 -3.05 -16.85
CA ILE A 74 6.75 -2.69 -16.57
C ILE A 74 6.69 -2.07 -15.17
N ARG A 75 6.29 -0.81 -15.09
CA ARG A 75 6.18 -0.08 -13.83
C ARG A 75 4.71 0.05 -13.43
N PRO A 76 4.37 -0.12 -12.14
CA PRO A 76 3.04 0.21 -11.65
C PRO A 76 2.71 1.68 -11.95
N PRO A 77 1.47 2.02 -12.34
CA PRO A 77 1.09 3.39 -12.67
C PRO A 77 1.11 4.32 -11.45
N CYS A 78 0.74 3.78 -10.28
CA CYS A 78 0.82 4.45 -8.99
C CYS A 78 1.53 3.55 -7.97
N THR A 79 2.48 4.13 -7.24
CA THR A 79 3.23 3.44 -6.18
C THR A 79 2.38 3.17 -4.95
N LEU A 80 1.37 4.01 -4.70
CA LEU A 80 0.46 3.87 -3.58
C LEU A 80 -0.86 3.20 -4.00
N PRO A 81 -1.44 2.36 -3.12
CA PRO A 81 -2.69 1.72 -3.42
C PRO A 81 -3.87 2.70 -3.34
N PRO A 82 -4.83 2.63 -4.29
CA PRO A 82 -6.04 3.42 -4.24
C PRO A 82 -6.84 3.04 -2.99
N GLN A 83 -7.29 4.04 -2.24
CA GLN A 83 -8.07 3.80 -1.02
C GLN A 83 -9.39 3.11 -1.39
N PRO A 84 -9.77 2.04 -0.69
CA PRO A 84 -11.07 1.41 -0.83
C PRO A 84 -12.18 2.43 -0.60
N PHE A 85 -13.08 2.58 -1.56
CA PHE A 85 -14.35 3.25 -1.27
C PHE A 85 -15.11 2.38 -0.26
N GLN A 86 -15.52 2.96 0.88
CA GLN A 86 -16.46 2.36 1.87
C GLN A 86 -15.92 1.38 2.93
N HIS A 87 -14.61 1.09 2.99
CA HIS A 87 -14.05 0.22 4.04
C HIS A 87 -13.38 1.03 5.14
N GLU A 88 -13.46 0.55 6.39
CA GLU A 88 -12.71 1.09 7.51
C GLU A 88 -11.19 0.90 7.26
N PRO A 89 -10.37 1.96 7.22
CA PRO A 89 -8.93 1.86 6.89
C PRO A 89 -8.03 0.93 7.73
N HIS A 90 -8.42 0.53 8.95
CA HIS A 90 -7.74 -0.59 9.65
C HIS A 90 -7.90 -1.94 8.93
N GLU A 91 -8.88 -2.07 8.03
CA GLU A 91 -9.04 -3.20 7.11
C GLU A 91 -8.02 -3.15 5.96
N TYR A 92 -7.41 -1.99 5.72
CA TYR A 92 -6.53 -1.72 4.57
C TYR A 92 -5.03 -1.82 4.86
N ILE A 93 -4.54 -1.20 5.94
CA ILE A 93 -3.09 -1.07 6.23
C ILE A 93 -2.48 -2.24 7.02
N PHE A 94 -3.17 -3.39 7.11
CA PHE A 94 -2.87 -4.46 8.06
C PHE A 94 -3.08 -3.99 9.50
N ARG A 95 -4.18 -4.43 10.11
CA ARG A 95 -4.63 -3.96 11.42
C ARG A 95 -3.53 -3.85 12.49
N PRO A 96 -2.59 -4.81 12.64
CA PRO A 96 -1.47 -4.66 13.56
C PRO A 96 -0.61 -3.43 13.32
N PHE A 97 -0.35 -3.08 12.06
CA PHE A 97 0.43 -1.89 11.71
C PHE A 97 -0.35 -0.61 12.04
N TYR A 98 -1.64 -0.61 11.75
CA TYR A 98 -2.54 0.50 12.07
C TYR A 98 -2.62 0.76 13.58
N GLU A 99 -2.96 -0.27 14.37
CA GLU A 99 -3.14 -0.12 15.83
C GLU A 99 -1.82 0.27 16.50
N PHE A 100 -0.70 -0.34 16.07
CA PHE A 100 0.63 -0.03 16.57
C PHE A 100 1.01 1.44 16.32
N ALA A 101 0.74 1.96 15.12
CA ALA A 101 1.00 3.36 14.77
C ALA A 101 0.09 4.34 15.54
N LYS A 102 -1.21 4.05 15.59
CA LYS A 102 -2.22 4.87 16.28
C LYS A 102 -1.90 5.01 17.78
N ILE A 103 -1.66 3.88 18.46
CA ILE A 103 -1.40 3.85 19.90
C ILE A 103 -0.04 4.49 20.20
N THR A 104 0.98 4.28 19.36
CA THR A 104 2.28 4.97 19.50
C THR A 104 2.11 6.48 19.47
N SER A 105 1.37 6.97 18.47
CA SER A 105 1.13 8.40 18.28
C SER A 105 0.37 8.99 19.47
N LYS A 106 -0.68 8.29 19.93
CA LYS A 106 -1.47 8.69 21.11
C LYS A 106 -0.60 8.90 22.35
N HIS A 107 0.17 7.87 22.72
CA HIS A 107 1.01 7.92 23.93
C HIS A 107 2.12 8.96 23.82
N ALA A 108 2.76 9.10 22.65
CA ALA A 108 3.79 10.11 22.43
C ALA A 108 3.25 11.55 22.56
N ILE A 109 2.07 11.82 21.98
CA ILE A 109 1.43 13.14 22.03
C ILE A 109 0.98 13.47 23.45
N ALA A 110 0.35 12.52 24.14
CA ALA A 110 -0.02 12.69 25.54
C ALA A 110 1.21 13.03 26.41
N ASP A 111 2.30 12.27 26.26
CA ASP A 111 3.53 12.53 27.00
C ASP A 111 4.11 13.94 26.74
N ALA A 112 4.02 14.45 25.50
CA ALA A 112 4.45 15.80 25.16
C ALA A 112 3.56 16.91 25.76
N LEU A 113 2.24 16.68 25.84
CA LEU A 113 1.26 17.64 26.39
C LEU A 113 1.34 17.81 27.91
N ASN A 114 1.91 16.83 28.63
CA ASN A 114 2.18 16.93 30.07
C ASN A 114 3.08 18.14 30.46
N SER A 115 3.67 18.83 29.49
CA SER A 115 4.44 20.07 29.67
C SER A 115 3.61 21.30 30.07
N GLY A 116 2.27 21.21 30.03
CA GLY A 116 1.34 22.27 30.45
C GLY A 116 0.78 23.12 29.29
N ASN A 117 1.27 22.92 28.07
CA ASN A 117 0.76 23.57 26.87
C ASN A 117 -0.56 22.92 26.42
N LYS A 118 -1.59 23.73 26.18
CA LYS A 118 -2.91 23.26 25.73
C LYS A 118 -3.19 23.51 24.25
N ARG A 119 -2.19 23.99 23.50
CA ARG A 119 -2.27 24.18 22.05
C ARG A 119 -1.43 23.12 21.36
N LEU A 120 -2.02 22.43 20.40
CA LEU A 120 -1.41 21.30 19.71
C LEU A 120 -1.44 21.53 18.21
N HIS A 121 -0.30 21.37 17.55
CA HIS A 121 -0.17 21.34 16.09
C HIS A 121 0.42 20.00 15.66
N ILE A 122 -0.39 19.15 15.05
CA ILE A 122 0.04 17.88 14.47
C ILE A 122 0.31 18.10 12.98
N ILE A 123 1.52 17.77 12.52
CA ILE A 123 1.88 17.69 11.11
C ILE A 123 2.03 16.21 10.77
N ASP A 124 1.05 15.68 10.06
CA ASP A 124 0.92 14.25 9.81
C ASP A 124 1.25 13.90 8.35
N PHE A 125 2.21 13.01 8.17
CA PHE A 125 2.66 12.48 6.88
C PHE A 125 2.17 11.03 6.66
N SER A 126 1.18 10.57 7.44
CA SER A 126 0.73 9.17 7.41
C SER A 126 -0.08 8.83 6.16
N ILE A 127 0.06 7.61 5.63
CA ILE A 127 -0.88 7.05 4.63
C ILE A 127 -2.20 6.61 5.28
N ILE A 128 -2.26 6.56 6.61
CA ILE A 128 -3.46 6.18 7.37
C ILE A 128 -4.48 7.33 7.33
N ILE A 129 -5.38 7.26 6.37
CA ILE A 129 -6.40 8.28 6.11
C ILE A 129 -7.71 7.88 6.81
N GLU A 130 -7.70 7.95 8.14
CA GLU A 130 -8.92 8.07 8.95
C GLU A 130 -8.78 9.31 9.82
N PHE A 131 -9.64 10.31 9.64
CA PHE A 131 -9.72 11.40 10.60
C PHE A 131 -10.40 10.99 11.91
N TRP A 132 -11.16 9.89 11.93
CA TRP A 132 -11.71 9.31 13.16
C TRP A 132 -10.61 8.95 14.16
N GLN A 133 -9.41 8.59 13.69
CA GLN A 133 -8.26 8.39 14.57
C GLN A 133 -7.96 9.67 15.38
N TRP A 134 -8.16 10.84 14.75
CA TRP A 134 -8.01 12.14 15.39
C TRP A 134 -9.18 12.44 16.32
N ASP A 135 -10.41 12.00 16.02
CA ASP A 135 -11.53 12.14 16.97
C ASP A 135 -11.23 11.40 18.27
N TYR A 136 -10.92 10.11 18.20
CA TYR A 136 -10.58 9.32 19.39
C TYR A 136 -9.37 9.89 20.12
N LEU A 137 -8.33 10.31 19.39
CA LEU A 137 -7.17 10.93 20.00
C LEU A 137 -7.53 12.25 20.69
N ILE A 138 -8.26 13.14 20.03
CA ILE A 138 -8.62 14.46 20.56
C ILE A 138 -9.54 14.30 21.77
N ASP A 139 -10.53 13.42 21.72
CA ASP A 139 -11.43 13.13 22.83
C ASP A 139 -10.65 12.60 24.04
N ASP A 140 -9.80 11.58 23.85
CA ASP A 140 -8.94 11.02 24.89
C ASP A 140 -8.03 12.11 25.51
N LEU A 141 -7.41 12.94 24.66
CA LEU A 141 -6.56 14.04 25.13
C LEU A 141 -7.36 15.13 25.86
N GLN A 142 -8.58 15.45 25.42
CA GLN A 142 -9.44 16.41 26.10
C GLN A 142 -9.83 15.92 27.50
N GLU A 143 -10.19 14.64 27.63
CA GLU A 143 -10.53 14.03 28.92
C GLU A 143 -9.32 14.00 29.87
N LEU A 144 -8.16 13.55 29.39
CA LEU A 144 -6.94 13.42 30.20
C LEU A 144 -6.41 14.77 30.72
N TYR A 145 -6.54 15.86 29.92
CA TYR A 145 -5.92 17.16 30.22
C TYR A 145 -6.90 18.26 30.65
N GLY A 146 -8.16 17.92 30.87
CA GLY A 146 -9.21 18.90 31.19
C GLY A 146 -9.37 19.95 30.07
N GLY A 147 -9.34 19.47 28.82
CA GLY A 147 -9.56 20.25 27.59
C GLY A 147 -8.30 20.82 26.93
N LEU A 148 -8.34 20.85 25.58
CA LEU A 148 -7.38 21.50 24.69
C LEU A 148 -7.90 22.89 24.26
N GLN A 149 -7.01 23.87 24.19
CA GLN A 149 -7.34 25.25 23.81
C GLN A 149 -7.43 25.42 22.29
N SER A 150 -6.55 24.77 21.53
CA SER A 150 -6.61 24.73 20.07
C SER A 150 -5.82 23.52 19.53
N VAL A 151 -6.34 22.90 18.50
CA VAL A 151 -5.75 21.79 17.76
C VAL A 151 -5.66 22.19 16.29
N LEU A 152 -4.47 22.18 15.72
CA LEU A 152 -4.24 22.32 14.28
C LEU A 152 -3.72 20.98 13.76
N ILE A 153 -4.39 20.42 12.76
CA ILE A 153 -3.91 19.24 12.05
C ILE A 153 -3.51 19.69 10.65
N THR A 154 -2.24 19.48 10.29
CA THR A 154 -1.73 19.63 8.93
C THR A 154 -1.47 18.26 8.36
N SER A 155 -2.40 17.75 7.56
CA SER A 155 -2.27 16.46 6.87
C SER A 155 -1.55 16.66 5.54
N ILE A 156 -0.47 15.92 5.31
CA ILE A 156 0.32 15.86 4.08
C ILE A 156 0.15 14.45 3.52
N ALA A 157 -0.87 14.27 2.68
CA ALA A 157 -1.33 12.95 2.23
C ALA A 157 -1.11 12.76 0.73
N PRO A 158 -0.97 11.53 0.25
CA PRO A 158 -0.76 11.27 -1.18
C PRO A 158 -2.02 11.55 -2.02
N LYS A 159 -1.87 12.01 -3.28
CA LYS A 159 -3.01 12.05 -4.23
C LYS A 159 -3.27 10.63 -4.74
N LEU A 160 -4.27 9.97 -4.19
CA LEU A 160 -4.59 8.59 -4.58
C LEU A 160 -5.32 8.50 -5.94
N SER A 161 -6.12 9.51 -6.30
CA SER A 161 -6.73 9.74 -7.64
C SER A 161 -7.48 11.09 -7.69
N LYS A 162 -7.90 11.61 -8.87
CA LYS A 162 -8.79 12.80 -8.91
C LYS A 162 -10.17 12.52 -8.28
N HIS A 163 -10.64 11.27 -8.32
CA HIS A 163 -11.91 10.85 -7.70
C HIS A 163 -11.81 10.49 -6.22
N SER A 164 -10.65 10.72 -5.61
CA SER A 164 -10.39 10.34 -4.22
C SER A 164 -11.16 11.26 -3.28
N ASP A 165 -12.31 10.75 -2.80
CA ASP A 165 -13.23 11.49 -1.91
C ASP A 165 -12.58 11.87 -0.56
N HIS A 166 -11.44 11.28 -0.21
CA HIS A 166 -10.79 11.46 1.09
C HIS A 166 -10.52 12.94 1.42
N LEU A 167 -10.07 13.76 0.46
CA LEU A 167 -9.87 15.19 0.72
C LEU A 167 -11.18 15.91 1.04
N ARG A 168 -12.29 15.54 0.37
CA ARG A 168 -13.61 16.09 0.65
C ARG A 168 -14.11 15.61 2.01
N GLN A 169 -13.99 14.31 2.29
CA GLN A 169 -14.39 13.71 3.57
C GLN A 169 -13.65 14.34 4.75
N ASN A 170 -12.35 14.59 4.63
CA ASN A 170 -11.58 15.26 5.67
C ASN A 170 -12.06 16.70 5.92
N ARG A 171 -12.41 17.45 4.87
CA ARG A 171 -13.00 18.79 5.02
C ARG A 171 -14.38 18.75 5.66
N ASP A 172 -15.21 17.79 5.27
CA ASP A 172 -16.57 17.63 5.81
C ASP A 172 -16.53 17.22 7.28
N TRP A 173 -15.61 16.31 7.66
CA TRP A 173 -15.32 15.99 9.05
C TRP A 173 -14.88 17.21 9.85
N ALA A 174 -13.89 17.95 9.37
CA ALA A 174 -13.41 19.14 10.08
C ALA A 174 -14.52 20.20 10.24
N ARG A 175 -15.50 20.25 9.34
CA ARG A 175 -16.69 21.11 9.49
C ARG A 175 -17.70 20.57 10.51
N GLN A 176 -17.86 19.25 10.56
CA GLN A 176 -18.85 18.57 11.41
C GLN A 176 -18.39 18.46 12.87
N PHE A 177 -17.12 18.11 13.08
CA PHE A 177 -16.53 17.82 14.39
C PHE A 177 -15.57 18.93 14.86
N GLY A 178 -15.13 19.80 13.94
CA GLY A 178 -14.30 20.94 14.29
C GLY A 178 -15.10 22.06 14.93
N GLY A 179 -15.45 21.90 16.20
CA GLY A 179 -15.86 23.01 17.06
C GLY A 179 -14.82 24.15 17.03
N THR A 180 -14.98 25.20 17.85
CA THR A 180 -14.16 26.43 17.75
C THR A 180 -12.65 26.24 17.90
N ASN A 181 -12.19 25.05 18.31
CA ASN A 181 -10.82 24.78 18.69
C ASN A 181 -10.07 23.83 17.72
N LEU A 182 -10.67 23.34 16.63
CA LEU A 182 -9.99 22.45 15.67
C LEU A 182 -9.87 23.11 14.29
N GLU A 183 -8.65 23.17 13.76
CA GLU A 183 -8.34 23.62 12.40
C GLU A 183 -7.71 22.47 11.61
N LEU A 184 -8.18 22.24 10.38
CA LEU A 184 -7.58 21.27 9.46
C LEU A 184 -6.97 21.99 8.25
N ARG A 185 -5.67 21.76 8.04
CA ARG A 185 -4.93 22.12 6.82
C ARG A 185 -4.57 20.84 6.06
N GLN A 186 -4.80 20.83 4.75
CA GLN A 186 -4.48 19.69 3.91
C GLN A 186 -3.52 20.08 2.80
N LEU A 187 -2.51 19.23 2.59
CA LEU A 187 -1.54 19.32 1.51
C LEU A 187 -1.42 17.94 0.86
N ILE A 188 -1.03 17.93 -0.41
CA ILE A 188 -1.02 16.73 -1.25
C ILE A 188 0.39 16.46 -1.76
N TRP A 189 0.79 15.20 -1.84
CA TRP A 189 2.04 14.79 -2.49
C TRP A 189 1.83 13.63 -3.48
N ASN A 190 2.65 13.56 -4.52
CA ASN A 190 2.74 12.42 -5.45
C ASN A 190 4.16 11.89 -5.59
N SER A 191 5.13 12.67 -5.14
CA SER A 191 6.54 12.37 -5.17
C SER A 191 7.22 12.79 -3.86
N PRO A 192 8.42 12.26 -3.56
CA PRO A 192 9.24 12.77 -2.46
C PRO A 192 9.53 14.28 -2.55
N ASP A 193 9.68 14.82 -3.76
CA ASP A 193 9.90 16.26 -3.98
C ASP A 193 8.68 17.09 -3.51
N ASP A 194 7.46 16.59 -3.72
CA ASP A 194 6.25 17.25 -3.23
C ASP A 194 6.20 17.28 -1.70
N ILE A 195 6.68 16.22 -1.03
CA ILE A 195 6.78 16.18 0.43
C ILE A 195 7.74 17.27 0.93
N VAL A 196 8.92 17.37 0.32
CA VAL A 196 9.91 18.42 0.60
C VAL A 196 9.30 19.81 0.38
N HIS A 197 8.58 19.99 -0.73
CA HIS A 197 7.91 21.23 -1.05
C HIS A 197 6.83 21.59 -0.02
N CYS A 198 5.98 20.64 0.35
CA CYS A 198 4.90 20.82 1.34
C CYS A 198 5.45 21.28 2.69
N ILE A 199 6.43 20.57 3.25
CA ILE A 199 7.00 20.92 4.56
C ILE A 199 7.77 22.24 4.51
N SER A 200 8.39 22.59 3.37
CA SER A 200 9.13 23.85 3.22
C SER A 200 8.26 25.10 3.47
N LYS A 201 6.95 25.00 3.21
CA LYS A 201 5.95 26.08 3.41
C LYS A 201 5.41 26.16 4.84
N LEU A 202 5.71 25.18 5.69
CA LEU A 202 5.20 25.17 7.06
C LEU A 202 6.04 26.04 7.99
N ARG A 203 5.38 26.72 8.93
CA ARG A 203 5.97 27.53 9.98
C ARG A 203 5.17 27.28 11.27
N ARG A 204 5.85 27.36 12.41
CA ARG A 204 5.21 27.36 13.72
C ARG A 204 4.37 28.63 13.79
N LYS A 205 3.08 28.49 14.12
CA LYS A 205 2.16 29.61 14.22
C LYS A 205 2.34 30.34 15.55
N ARG A 206 2.66 29.61 16.63
CA ARG A 206 2.79 30.18 17.97
C ARG A 206 3.87 29.50 18.80
N GLU A 207 4.51 30.26 19.68
CA GLU A 207 5.52 29.72 20.61
C GLU A 207 4.91 28.91 21.76
N ASP A 208 3.62 29.09 22.06
CA ASP A 208 2.90 28.35 23.11
C ASP A 208 2.23 27.06 22.59
N GLU A 209 2.48 26.66 21.33
CA GLU A 209 1.96 25.42 20.76
C GLU A 209 2.99 24.30 20.77
N ILE A 210 2.52 23.08 21.09
CA ILE A 210 3.29 21.86 20.92
C ILE A 210 3.16 21.44 19.47
N VAL A 211 4.27 21.37 18.76
CA VAL A 211 4.37 20.94 17.36
C VAL A 211 4.85 19.50 17.32
N VAL A 212 3.99 18.61 16.82
CA VAL A 212 4.26 17.18 16.65
C VAL A 212 4.38 16.87 15.17
N VAL A 213 5.49 16.28 14.76
CA VAL A 213 5.66 15.75 13.41
C VAL A 213 5.46 14.24 13.44
N ASN A 214 4.47 13.73 12.72
CA ASN A 214 4.07 12.33 12.76
C ASN A 214 4.30 11.63 11.41
N TRP A 215 5.03 10.51 11.44
CA TRP A 215 5.33 9.68 10.27
C TRP A 215 4.91 8.24 10.55
N ASN A 216 3.93 7.73 9.81
CA ASN A 216 3.54 6.33 9.85
C ASN A 216 3.71 5.70 8.46
N TYR A 217 4.74 4.85 8.34
CA TYR A 217 5.08 4.05 7.16
C TYR A 217 5.32 4.87 5.88
N THR A 218 5.87 6.08 5.99
CA THR A 218 6.08 7.00 4.85
C THR A 218 7.45 7.64 4.78
N LEU A 219 8.24 7.62 5.86
CA LEU A 219 9.50 8.34 5.91
C LEU A 219 10.51 7.72 4.93
N HIS A 220 10.47 6.40 4.76
CA HIS A 220 11.31 5.68 3.81
C HIS A 220 11.11 6.09 2.35
N ALA A 221 9.96 6.66 1.97
CA ALA A 221 9.71 7.13 0.61
C ALA A 221 10.66 8.28 0.22
N LEU A 222 11.10 9.09 1.18
CA LEU A 222 12.06 10.16 0.94
C LEU A 222 13.42 9.65 0.45
N LEU A 223 13.78 8.40 0.75
CA LEU A 223 15.05 7.81 0.32
C LEU A 223 15.11 7.54 -1.20
N ALA A 224 14.01 7.72 -1.93
CA ALA A 224 14.00 7.61 -3.38
C ALA A 224 14.63 8.81 -4.07
N GLN A 225 14.73 9.93 -3.37
CA GLN A 225 15.31 11.18 -3.85
C GLN A 225 16.50 11.57 -2.97
N ASP A 226 17.67 11.71 -3.59
CA ASP A 226 18.89 12.08 -2.88
C ASP A 226 18.73 13.43 -2.18
N GLY A 227 19.04 13.48 -0.88
CA GLY A 227 18.98 14.71 -0.08
C GLY A 227 17.59 15.10 0.43
N ALA A 228 16.51 14.39 0.05
CA ALA A 228 15.16 14.75 0.48
C ALA A 228 14.96 14.54 1.99
N THR A 229 15.48 13.45 2.54
CA THR A 229 15.43 13.19 3.99
C THR A 229 16.16 14.27 4.78
N GLU A 230 17.35 14.68 4.34
CA GLU A 230 18.14 15.72 4.99
C GLU A 230 17.42 17.07 4.97
N GLN A 231 16.79 17.43 3.85
CA GLN A 231 15.99 18.65 3.73
C GLN A 231 14.78 18.64 4.66
N VAL A 232 14.03 17.53 4.70
CA VAL A 232 12.88 17.37 5.60
C VAL A 232 13.32 17.45 7.06
N LEU A 233 14.36 16.72 7.46
CA LEU A 233 14.88 16.73 8.83
C LEU A 233 15.44 18.10 9.24
N SER A 234 16.10 18.81 8.32
CA SER A 234 16.49 20.21 8.56
C SER A 234 15.26 21.08 8.78
N LYS A 235 14.22 20.88 7.96
CA LYS A 235 13.01 21.68 8.06
C LYS A 235 12.23 21.45 9.36
N VAL A 236 12.17 20.20 9.84
CA VAL A 236 11.58 19.85 11.13
C VAL A 236 12.29 20.57 12.29
N LYS A 237 13.62 20.72 12.21
CA LYS A 237 14.39 21.52 13.19
C LYS A 237 14.07 23.00 13.11
N ASP A 238 14.04 23.57 11.90
CA ASP A 238 13.73 25.00 11.70
C ASP A 238 12.30 25.35 12.12
N LEU A 239 11.40 24.38 12.06
CA LEU A 239 10.03 24.52 12.56
C LEU A 239 9.98 24.58 14.09
N GLY A 240 11.02 24.10 14.77
CA GLY A 240 11.06 23.98 16.22
C GLY A 240 10.20 22.84 16.75
N ALA A 241 9.98 21.76 15.98
CA ALA A 241 9.13 20.65 16.41
C ALA A 241 9.55 20.08 17.78
N ASP A 242 8.58 19.94 18.69
CA ASP A 242 8.79 19.46 20.05
C ASP A 242 9.10 17.97 20.08
N ILE A 243 8.34 17.20 19.31
CA ILE A 243 8.58 15.77 19.09
C ILE A 243 8.33 15.39 17.63
N MET A 244 9.05 14.36 17.21
CA MET A 244 8.82 13.65 15.96
C MET A 244 8.57 12.18 16.26
N VAL A 245 7.39 11.69 15.89
CA VAL A 245 6.96 10.29 16.04
C VAL A 245 7.18 9.58 14.71
N ILE A 246 7.88 8.45 14.74
CA ILE A 246 8.19 7.65 13.55
C ILE A 246 7.81 6.21 13.82
N VAL A 247 6.93 5.67 12.98
CA VAL A 247 6.58 4.26 12.92
C VAL A 247 6.91 3.73 11.52
N GLU A 248 7.79 2.74 11.47
CA GLU A 248 8.33 2.20 10.21
C GLU A 248 8.38 0.67 10.23
N GLN A 249 8.47 0.07 9.05
CA GLN A 249 8.65 -1.37 8.90
C GLN A 249 10.05 -1.79 9.35
N GLU A 250 10.16 -2.84 10.17
CA GLU A 250 11.47 -3.33 10.66
C GLU A 250 12.05 -4.34 9.67
N ALA A 251 12.70 -3.82 8.63
CA ALA A 251 13.35 -4.60 7.57
C ALA A 251 14.49 -3.83 6.90
N ASN A 252 15.45 -4.55 6.32
CA ASN A 252 16.43 -3.94 5.41
C ASN A 252 16.11 -4.36 3.98
N LEU A 253 15.34 -3.55 3.26
CA LEU A 253 14.92 -3.81 1.88
C LEU A 253 15.53 -2.81 0.88
N ASN A 254 16.45 -1.96 1.34
CA ASN A 254 17.06 -0.90 0.54
C ASN A 254 18.47 -1.24 0.00
N SER A 255 18.88 -2.52 -0.03
CA SER A 255 20.19 -2.90 -0.61
C SER A 255 20.30 -2.47 -2.08
N PRO A 256 21.46 -1.98 -2.56
CA PRO A 256 21.66 -1.73 -3.98
C PRO A 256 21.69 -3.02 -4.82
N ASP A 257 22.02 -4.17 -4.21
CA ASP A 257 22.06 -5.48 -4.88
C ASP A 257 20.65 -6.12 -4.93
N LEU A 258 20.18 -6.47 -6.14
CA LEU A 258 18.85 -7.07 -6.30
C LEU A 258 18.76 -8.43 -5.61
N SER A 259 19.81 -9.25 -5.65
CA SER A 259 19.77 -10.58 -5.06
C SER A 259 19.60 -10.49 -3.54
N GLU A 260 20.29 -9.56 -2.89
CA GLU A 260 20.09 -9.24 -1.47
C GLU A 260 18.68 -8.73 -1.19
N ARG A 261 18.21 -7.72 -1.96
CA ARG A 261 16.85 -7.19 -1.81
C ARG A 261 15.80 -8.27 -1.97
N LEU A 262 15.90 -9.11 -2.99
CA LEU A 262 14.98 -10.20 -3.27
C LEU A 262 14.93 -11.20 -2.11
N GLY A 263 16.09 -11.58 -1.58
CA GLY A 263 16.19 -12.49 -0.45
C GLY A 263 15.60 -11.91 0.84
N GLN A 264 15.95 -10.67 1.17
CA GLN A 264 15.52 -9.98 2.39
C GLN A 264 14.02 -9.67 2.36
N SER A 265 13.52 -9.14 1.24
CA SER A 265 12.09 -8.83 1.07
C SER A 265 11.24 -10.09 1.07
N PHE A 266 11.68 -11.18 0.43
CA PHE A 266 10.94 -12.44 0.48
C PHE A 266 10.79 -12.94 1.93
N GLN A 267 11.86 -12.89 2.72
CA GLN A 267 11.80 -13.28 4.14
C GLN A 267 10.88 -12.37 4.96
N TYR A 268 10.96 -11.06 4.74
CA TYR A 268 10.11 -10.10 5.44
C TYR A 268 8.63 -10.30 5.10
N TYR A 269 8.27 -10.27 3.82
CA TYR A 269 6.88 -10.41 3.40
C TYR A 269 6.32 -11.82 3.66
N SER A 270 7.14 -12.88 3.66
CA SER A 270 6.66 -14.20 4.11
C SER A 270 6.14 -14.15 5.54
N ARG A 271 6.85 -13.48 6.47
CA ARG A 271 6.42 -13.32 7.87
C ARG A 271 5.17 -12.45 7.98
N VAL A 272 5.09 -11.38 7.20
CA VAL A 272 3.91 -10.51 7.14
C VAL A 272 2.69 -11.31 6.68
N PHE A 273 2.80 -12.06 5.58
CA PHE A 273 1.71 -12.85 5.03
C PHE A 273 1.31 -14.04 5.91
N GLU A 274 2.27 -14.68 6.59
CA GLU A 274 1.98 -15.67 7.63
C GLU A 274 1.17 -15.06 8.78
N SER A 275 1.42 -13.79 9.12
CA SER A 275 0.69 -13.06 10.16
C SER A 275 -0.71 -12.59 9.72
N LEU A 276 -1.09 -12.75 8.43
CA LEU A 276 -2.44 -12.45 7.94
C LEU A 276 -3.47 -13.54 8.29
N GLN A 277 -3.11 -14.59 9.05
CA GLN A 277 -3.92 -15.81 9.11
C GLN A 277 -5.28 -15.69 9.84
N LYS A 278 -6.34 -15.95 9.06
CA LYS A 278 -7.68 -16.55 9.34
C LYS A 278 -8.66 -15.92 10.34
N LYS A 279 -8.30 -14.97 11.21
CA LYS A 279 -9.30 -14.42 12.15
C LYS A 279 -10.23 -13.35 11.54
N TYR A 280 -9.84 -12.69 10.43
CA TYR A 280 -10.47 -11.41 10.06
C TYR A 280 -11.23 -11.39 8.73
N GLY A 281 -11.04 -12.37 7.84
CA GLY A 281 -11.81 -12.52 6.60
C GLY A 281 -11.68 -11.33 5.64
N ARG A 282 -10.76 -10.40 5.93
CA ARG A 282 -10.57 -9.07 5.37
C ARG A 282 -9.17 -8.86 4.79
N GLU A 283 -8.48 -9.97 4.50
CA GLU A 283 -7.07 -9.99 4.13
C GLU A 283 -6.80 -9.47 2.71
N ALA A 284 -7.82 -9.40 1.86
CA ALA A 284 -7.70 -8.99 0.45
C ALA A 284 -7.16 -7.57 0.28
N LEU A 285 -7.52 -6.65 1.17
CA LEU A 285 -7.07 -5.25 1.11
C LEU A 285 -5.59 -5.10 1.51
N CYS A 286 -5.20 -5.74 2.60
CA CYS A 286 -3.81 -5.79 3.06
C CYS A 286 -2.89 -6.47 2.02
N GLU A 287 -3.42 -7.47 1.33
CA GLU A 287 -2.73 -8.17 0.24
C GLU A 287 -2.42 -7.25 -0.95
N ILE A 288 -3.36 -6.36 -1.34
CA ILE A 288 -3.12 -5.34 -2.37
C ILE A 288 -2.00 -4.38 -1.93
N TYR A 289 -2.04 -3.94 -0.67
CA TYR A 289 -1.02 -3.07 -0.09
C TYR A 289 0.37 -3.71 -0.17
N PHE A 290 0.54 -4.94 0.35
CA PHE A 290 1.85 -5.59 0.33
C PHE A 290 2.29 -6.07 -1.06
N ARG A 291 1.36 -6.45 -1.95
CA ARG A 291 1.67 -6.76 -3.36
C ARG A 291 2.37 -5.58 -4.03
N ARG A 292 1.85 -4.36 -3.85
CA ARG A 292 2.48 -3.14 -4.39
C ARG A 292 3.88 -2.94 -3.85
N GLN A 293 4.05 -3.08 -2.53
CA GLN A 293 5.38 -2.90 -1.94
C GLN A 293 6.39 -3.93 -2.49
N ILE A 294 6.00 -5.22 -2.57
CA ILE A 294 6.82 -6.28 -3.18
C ILE A 294 7.21 -5.91 -4.62
N VAL A 295 6.24 -5.46 -5.42
CA VAL A 295 6.50 -5.05 -6.81
C VAL A 295 7.46 -3.87 -6.86
N ASN A 296 7.28 -2.84 -6.04
CA ASN A 296 8.16 -1.67 -6.06
C ASN A 296 9.60 -2.01 -5.63
N VAL A 297 9.77 -2.80 -4.56
CA VAL A 297 11.09 -3.22 -4.04
C VAL A 297 11.91 -3.98 -5.08
N VAL A 298 11.27 -4.85 -5.87
CA VAL A 298 11.93 -5.78 -6.79
C VAL A 298 11.96 -5.26 -8.24
N ALA A 299 10.86 -4.68 -8.73
CA ALA A 299 10.73 -4.29 -10.13
C ALA A 299 11.29 -2.90 -10.45
N CYS A 300 11.17 -1.95 -9.53
CA CYS A 300 11.58 -0.56 -9.75
C CYS A 300 13.06 -0.33 -9.43
N GLU A 301 13.61 0.77 -9.96
CA GLU A 301 14.94 1.29 -9.65
C GLU A 301 14.92 2.83 -9.68
N GLY A 302 16.01 3.47 -9.23
CA GLY A 302 16.12 4.93 -9.24
C GLY A 302 15.01 5.61 -8.43
N VAL A 303 14.48 6.71 -8.97
CA VAL A 303 13.40 7.50 -8.34
C VAL A 303 12.05 6.78 -8.31
N ASP A 304 11.84 5.80 -9.20
CA ASP A 304 10.61 5.01 -9.26
C ASP A 304 10.51 3.98 -8.11
N ARG A 305 11.64 3.66 -7.47
CA ARG A 305 11.70 2.77 -6.30
C ARG A 305 11.55 3.60 -5.03
N VAL A 306 10.33 3.70 -4.53
CA VAL A 306 9.94 4.47 -3.34
C VAL A 306 9.90 3.64 -2.05
N GLU A 307 9.71 2.32 -2.14
CA GLU A 307 9.65 1.40 -1.01
C GLU A 307 11.07 1.03 -0.52
N ARG A 308 11.80 2.05 -0.06
CA ARG A 308 13.21 1.97 0.36
C ARG A 308 13.33 1.76 1.86
N ILE A 309 12.70 0.69 2.34
CA ILE A 309 12.63 0.37 3.77
C ILE A 309 14.02 0.03 4.31
N GLU A 310 14.43 0.74 5.37
CA GLU A 310 15.68 0.55 6.10
C GLU A 310 15.41 0.06 7.53
N SER A 311 16.37 -0.68 8.10
CA SER A 311 16.25 -1.18 9.47
C SER A 311 16.24 -0.02 10.47
N PHE A 312 15.68 -0.24 11.66
CA PHE A 312 15.69 0.76 12.71
C PHE A 312 17.09 1.30 13.03
N ALA A 313 18.11 0.43 13.02
CA ALA A 313 19.49 0.85 13.26
C ALA A 313 20.00 1.86 12.21
N GLN A 314 19.57 1.74 10.96
CA GLN A 314 19.90 2.71 9.91
C GLN A 314 19.17 4.04 10.14
N TRP A 315 17.88 3.99 10.47
CA TRP A 315 17.11 5.18 10.84
C TRP A 315 17.66 5.90 12.05
N GLN A 316 17.98 5.18 13.13
CA GLN A 316 18.59 5.73 14.33
C GLN A 316 19.91 6.45 14.00
N ASN A 317 20.77 5.85 13.17
CA ASN A 317 22.01 6.51 12.73
C ASN A 317 21.73 7.81 11.97
N ARG A 318 20.80 7.78 11.02
CA ARG A 318 20.44 8.93 10.18
C ARG A 318 19.85 10.07 11.01
N LEU A 319 18.92 9.77 11.91
CA LEU A 319 18.28 10.74 12.81
C LEU A 319 19.29 11.33 13.80
N SER A 320 20.16 10.50 14.36
CA SER A 320 21.23 10.96 15.27
C SER A 320 22.21 11.90 14.57
N GLN A 321 22.63 11.57 13.34
CA GLN A 321 23.48 12.44 12.52
C GLN A 321 22.80 13.76 12.15
N ALA A 322 21.48 13.76 12.01
CA ALA A 322 20.69 14.96 11.77
C ALA A 322 20.48 15.83 13.03
N GLY A 323 20.94 15.38 14.21
CA GLY A 323 20.87 16.11 15.48
C GLY A 323 19.64 15.79 16.33
N PHE A 324 18.94 14.69 16.06
CA PHE A 324 17.83 14.23 16.89
C PHE A 324 18.30 13.23 17.94
N CYS A 325 17.65 13.21 19.10
CA CYS A 325 17.88 12.21 20.14
C CYS A 325 16.59 11.46 20.47
N PRO A 326 16.69 10.14 20.77
CA PRO A 326 15.52 9.32 21.05
C PRO A 326 14.92 9.68 22.42
N VAL A 327 13.60 9.72 22.49
CA VAL A 327 12.81 9.94 23.70
C VAL A 327 12.24 8.59 24.14
N PRO A 328 12.53 8.12 25.38
CA PRO A 328 11.92 6.91 25.90
C PRO A 328 10.40 7.07 26.00
N GLN A 329 9.65 6.08 25.53
CA GLN A 329 8.20 5.99 25.75
C GLN A 329 7.92 5.19 27.03
N LYS A 330 6.83 5.54 27.74
CA LYS A 330 6.37 4.73 28.88
C LYS A 330 5.75 3.43 28.36
N ALA A 331 6.44 2.31 28.58
CA ALA A 331 6.10 1.04 27.93
C ALA A 331 4.86 0.34 28.52
N ASP A 332 4.50 0.59 29.78
CA ASP A 332 3.48 -0.22 30.48
C ASP A 332 2.05 0.10 29.99
N GLU A 333 1.66 1.38 29.98
CA GLU A 333 0.33 1.81 29.50
C GLU A 333 0.15 1.57 27.99
N PHE A 334 1.22 1.74 27.21
CA PHE A 334 1.27 1.45 25.78
C PHE A 334 0.98 -0.01 25.47
N LYS A 335 1.57 -0.94 26.24
CA LYS A 335 1.40 -2.38 26.04
C LYS A 335 0.00 -2.84 26.38
N GLU A 336 -0.58 -2.32 27.46
CA GLU A 336 -1.95 -2.64 27.88
C GLU A 336 -2.97 -2.22 26.81
N ASP A 337 -2.88 -0.97 26.33
CA ASP A 337 -3.75 -0.46 25.27
C ASP A 337 -3.66 -1.30 23.98
N LEU A 338 -2.45 -1.68 23.57
CA LEU A 338 -2.27 -2.43 22.32
C LEU A 338 -2.72 -3.89 22.43
N GLN A 339 -2.55 -4.51 23.61
CA GLN A 339 -2.97 -5.89 23.85
C GLN A 339 -4.50 -6.07 23.73
N CYS A 340 -5.28 -5.02 23.97
CA CYS A 340 -6.73 -5.02 23.72
C CYS A 340 -7.10 -5.22 22.25
N TYR A 341 -6.21 -4.87 21.32
CA TYR A 341 -6.45 -4.95 19.88
C TYR A 341 -5.69 -6.08 19.19
N LEU A 342 -4.51 -6.46 19.71
CA LEU A 342 -3.56 -7.35 19.06
C LEU A 342 -3.19 -8.59 19.90
N GLU A 343 -4.19 -9.40 20.25
CA GLU A 343 -4.01 -10.60 21.12
C GLU A 343 -2.89 -11.56 20.66
N ASP A 344 -2.71 -11.72 19.34
CA ASP A 344 -1.79 -12.68 18.75
C ASP A 344 -0.40 -12.06 18.41
N PHE A 345 -0.17 -10.78 18.67
CA PHE A 345 1.10 -10.09 18.37
C PHE A 345 1.88 -9.77 19.64
N GLY A 346 3.20 -9.74 19.52
CA GLY A 346 4.09 -9.39 20.63
C GLY A 346 4.56 -7.94 20.55
N ILE A 347 4.90 -7.36 21.70
CA ILE A 347 5.58 -6.07 21.79
C ILE A 347 6.86 -6.29 22.58
N GLU A 348 7.99 -5.97 21.96
CA GLU A 348 9.29 -5.96 22.63
C GLU A 348 9.76 -4.51 22.77
N GLU A 349 10.22 -4.15 23.97
CA GLU A 349 10.93 -2.89 24.15
C GLU A 349 12.43 -3.15 23.95
N LYS A 350 13.04 -2.43 23.01
CA LYS A 350 14.47 -2.53 22.71
C LYS A 350 15.06 -1.15 22.55
N GLU A 351 16.12 -0.86 23.29
CA GLU A 351 16.88 0.40 23.19
C GLU A 351 16.01 1.67 23.36
N ARG A 352 14.94 1.61 24.17
CA ARG A 352 13.94 2.69 24.41
C ARG A 352 12.92 2.89 23.27
N HIS A 353 12.77 1.87 22.43
CA HIS A 353 11.83 1.84 21.31
C HIS A 353 10.92 0.62 21.41
N ASN A 354 9.72 0.73 20.86
CA ASN A 354 8.78 -0.39 20.82
C ASN A 354 8.91 -1.10 19.46
N ILE A 355 8.95 -2.42 19.48
CA ILE A 355 9.01 -3.27 18.30
C ILE A 355 7.76 -4.15 18.29
N LEU A 356 7.00 -4.07 17.21
CA LEU A 356 5.88 -4.97 16.92
C LEU A 356 6.45 -6.30 16.39
N LEU A 357 6.10 -7.39 17.07
CA LEU A 357 6.49 -8.74 16.72
C LEU A 357 5.30 -9.52 16.16
N SER A 358 5.55 -10.36 15.16
CA SER A 358 4.61 -11.39 14.76
C SER A 358 4.36 -12.40 15.90
N TRP A 359 3.34 -13.23 15.73
CA TRP A 359 3.04 -14.36 16.64
C TRP A 359 4.18 -15.38 16.81
N HIS A 360 5.24 -15.30 15.98
CA HIS A 360 6.42 -16.16 16.01
C HIS A 360 7.65 -15.40 16.54
N GLY A 361 7.44 -14.19 17.09
CA GLY A 361 8.51 -13.35 17.64
C GLY A 361 9.39 -12.68 16.57
N CYS A 362 8.94 -12.59 15.32
CA CYS A 362 9.70 -11.90 14.28
C CYS A 362 9.35 -10.41 14.24
N PRO A 363 10.32 -9.49 14.22
CA PRO A 363 10.05 -8.06 14.06
C PRO A 363 9.32 -7.75 12.74
N LEU A 364 8.27 -6.93 12.84
CA LEU A 364 7.48 -6.47 11.70
C LEU A 364 7.55 -4.95 11.52
N ALA A 365 7.46 -4.20 12.62
CA ALA A 365 7.49 -2.75 12.64
C ALA A 365 8.17 -2.24 13.92
N VAL A 366 8.63 -1.00 13.89
CA VAL A 366 9.30 -0.29 14.99
C VAL A 366 8.67 1.08 15.19
N ALA A 367 8.51 1.48 16.44
CA ALA A 367 7.99 2.77 16.86
C ALA A 367 9.04 3.52 17.68
N SER A 368 9.26 4.78 17.34
CA SER A 368 10.26 5.63 17.98
C SER A 368 9.82 7.09 18.06
N VAL A 369 10.24 7.77 19.13
CA VAL A 369 9.97 9.20 19.34
C VAL A 369 11.30 9.92 19.45
N TRP A 370 11.38 11.10 18.85
CA TRP A 370 12.61 11.86 18.70
C TRP A 370 12.38 13.33 19.04
N LYS A 371 13.40 13.98 19.58
CA LYS A 371 13.42 15.43 19.79
C LYS A 371 14.70 16.02 19.24
N VAL A 372 14.67 17.31 18.91
CA VAL A 372 15.89 18.04 18.53
C VAL A 372 16.81 18.11 19.74
N THR A 373 18.10 17.81 19.53
CA THR A 373 19.10 17.96 20.59
C THR A 373 19.40 19.44 20.77
N ASP A 374 19.22 19.97 21.98
CA ASP A 374 19.66 21.32 22.28
C ASP A 374 21.17 21.44 21.98
N PRO A 375 21.62 22.47 21.25
CA PRO A 375 23.04 22.72 21.13
C PRO A 375 23.63 22.85 22.54
N PRO A 376 24.84 22.30 22.80
CA PRO A 376 25.46 22.42 24.11
C PRO A 376 25.51 23.90 24.49
N GLN A 377 24.84 24.24 25.59
CA GLN A 377 24.72 25.63 26.04
C GLN A 377 26.11 26.20 26.35
N LEU A 378 26.71 26.88 25.38
CA LEU A 378 27.69 27.92 25.66
C LEU A 378 26.90 29.10 26.20
N SER A 379 27.04 29.31 27.50
CA SER A 379 26.48 30.45 28.22
C SER A 379 26.83 31.76 27.50
N GLY A 380 25.79 32.50 27.09
CA GLY A 380 25.86 33.93 26.79
C GLY A 380 25.86 34.30 25.30
N GLY A 381 24.69 34.73 24.81
CA GLY A 381 24.58 35.48 23.55
C GLY A 381 23.14 35.81 23.20
N LEU A 382 22.82 37.12 23.12
CA LEU A 382 21.50 37.66 22.79
C LEU A 382 20.89 37.02 21.52
N TYR A 383 19.68 36.49 21.64
CA TYR A 383 18.82 36.23 20.48
C TYR A 383 18.22 37.55 19.98
N THR A 384 18.53 37.91 18.73
CA THR A 384 17.88 39.02 18.03
C THR A 384 16.47 38.61 17.60
N LYS A 385 15.52 39.40 18.10
CA LYS A 385 14.10 39.44 17.77
C LYS A 385 13.90 39.42 16.24
N GLN A 386 13.11 38.47 15.73
CA GLN A 386 12.64 38.49 14.36
C GLN A 386 11.15 38.81 14.37
N ASP A 387 10.79 39.81 13.57
CA ASP A 387 9.48 40.48 13.59
C ASP A 387 8.34 39.53 13.19
N THR A 388 7.30 39.52 14.01
CA THR A 388 5.99 38.95 13.70
C THR A 388 5.31 39.83 12.66
N VAL A 389 5.23 39.38 11.42
CA VAL A 389 4.34 39.93 10.40
C VAL A 389 3.05 39.10 10.39
N ASP A 390 1.94 39.81 10.43
CA ASP A 390 0.57 39.32 10.46
C ASP A 390 0.16 38.81 9.07
N ASP A 391 0.23 37.50 8.84
CA ASP A 391 -0.22 36.87 7.59
C ASP A 391 -1.73 36.60 7.65
N SER A 392 -2.51 37.67 7.49
CA SER A 392 -3.90 37.58 7.05
C SER A 392 -3.96 37.50 5.51
N GLU A 393 -3.35 36.45 4.92
CA GLU A 393 -3.51 36.17 3.49
C GLU A 393 -4.35 34.90 3.26
N GLY A 394 -5.58 35.15 2.82
CA GLY A 394 -6.14 34.54 1.62
C GLY A 394 -6.20 33.02 1.58
N MET A 395 -7.36 32.49 1.95
CA MET A 395 -7.87 31.20 1.50
C MET A 395 -7.84 31.16 -0.04
N TRP A 396 -6.79 30.57 -0.61
CA TRP A 396 -6.66 30.37 -2.05
C TRP A 396 -6.90 28.90 -2.38
N SER A 397 -8.07 28.63 -2.94
CA SER A 397 -8.29 27.41 -3.73
C SER A 397 -7.37 27.51 -4.93
N SER A 398 -6.32 26.68 -4.98
CA SER A 398 -5.64 26.39 -6.23
C SER A 398 -6.66 25.71 -7.16
N SER A 399 -7.23 26.52 -8.05
CA SER A 399 -7.88 26.05 -9.27
C SER A 399 -6.75 25.73 -10.25
N GLU A 400 -6.10 24.59 -10.04
CA GLU A 400 -5.36 23.95 -11.11
C GLU A 400 -6.41 23.27 -11.98
N SER A 401 -6.36 23.52 -13.28
CA SER A 401 -7.24 22.92 -14.29
C SER A 401 -7.21 21.39 -14.17
N GLU A 402 -8.28 20.83 -13.61
CA GLU A 402 -8.38 19.41 -13.22
C GLU A 402 -8.62 18.45 -14.38
N ASP A 403 -8.73 18.91 -15.63
CA ASP A 403 -9.31 18.07 -16.70
C ASP A 403 -8.29 17.33 -17.59
N ASP A 404 -7.03 17.80 -17.72
CA ASP A 404 -6.15 17.28 -18.80
C ASP A 404 -5.21 16.12 -18.40
N GLU A 405 -4.88 15.92 -17.11
CA GLU A 405 -3.83 14.93 -16.72
C GLU A 405 -4.26 13.44 -16.63
N GLU A 406 -5.56 13.10 -16.53
CA GLU A 406 -5.96 11.71 -16.20
C GLU A 406 -6.22 10.82 -17.43
N ASN A 407 -6.68 11.40 -18.54
CA ASN A 407 -6.76 10.67 -19.82
C ASN A 407 -5.36 10.14 -20.21
N ASP A 408 -4.31 10.88 -19.84
CA ASP A 408 -2.92 10.50 -20.07
C ASP A 408 -2.47 9.27 -19.27
N SER A 409 -3.08 8.95 -18.11
CA SER A 409 -2.66 7.81 -17.26
C SER A 409 -3.14 6.45 -17.77
N LEU A 410 -4.43 6.31 -18.13
CA LEU A 410 -4.92 5.11 -18.83
C LEU A 410 -4.25 4.96 -20.19
N VAL A 411 -4.10 6.07 -20.91
CA VAL A 411 -3.36 6.08 -22.18
C VAL A 411 -1.93 5.62 -21.92
N CYS A 412 -1.23 6.03 -20.87
CA CYS A 412 0.10 5.51 -20.52
C CYS A 412 0.11 4.01 -20.18
N ILE A 413 -0.85 3.52 -19.40
CA ILE A 413 -1.02 2.10 -19.06
C ILE A 413 -1.19 1.26 -20.34
N MET A 414 -1.98 1.76 -21.30
CA MET A 414 -2.29 1.08 -22.55
C MET A 414 -1.29 1.35 -23.68
N ALA A 415 -0.57 2.48 -23.65
CA ALA A 415 0.38 2.93 -24.68
C ALA A 415 1.76 2.31 -24.53
N ASP A 416 2.06 1.72 -23.37
CA ASP A 416 3.28 0.95 -23.17
C ASP A 416 3.27 -0.29 -24.08
N ARG A 417 3.81 -0.12 -25.29
CA ARG A 417 4.04 -1.14 -26.30
C ARG A 417 5.12 -2.09 -25.80
N SER A 418 4.77 -2.92 -24.82
CA SER A 418 5.68 -3.91 -24.27
C SER A 418 6.13 -4.87 -25.37
N LEU A 419 7.43 -4.88 -25.60
CA LEU A 419 8.17 -5.85 -26.41
C LEU A 419 8.07 -7.23 -25.75
N TRP A 420 6.96 -7.93 -25.97
CA TRP A 420 6.79 -9.29 -25.46
C TRP A 420 7.85 -10.19 -26.09
N SER A 421 8.54 -10.97 -25.26
CA SER A 421 9.53 -11.93 -25.76
C SER A 421 8.85 -12.91 -26.71
N THR A 422 9.41 -13.14 -27.90
CA THR A 422 8.92 -14.18 -28.81
C THR A 422 9.18 -15.59 -28.27
N GLN A 423 9.96 -15.72 -27.19
CA GLN A 423 10.43 -17.01 -26.64
C GLN A 423 9.89 -17.33 -25.24
N GLY A 424 9.39 -16.35 -24.46
CA GLY A 424 9.01 -16.55 -23.05
C GLY A 424 7.51 -16.74 -22.84
N SER A 425 7.02 -17.98 -22.80
CA SER A 425 5.57 -18.24 -22.69
C SER A 425 5.03 -17.98 -21.28
N SER A 426 5.80 -18.27 -20.23
CA SER A 426 5.40 -18.07 -18.84
C SER A 426 5.56 -16.60 -18.42
N MET A 427 6.66 -15.96 -18.81
CA MET A 427 6.91 -14.54 -18.58
C MET A 427 5.86 -13.67 -19.27
N ASN A 428 5.53 -13.94 -20.55
CA ASN A 428 4.49 -13.18 -21.25
C ASN A 428 3.13 -13.32 -20.59
N ARG A 429 2.79 -14.51 -20.08
CA ARG A 429 1.54 -14.72 -19.35
C ARG A 429 1.50 -13.89 -18.07
N ILE A 430 2.54 -13.98 -17.24
CA ILE A 430 2.62 -13.20 -15.99
C ILE A 430 2.57 -11.70 -16.27
N ALA A 431 3.29 -11.23 -17.29
CA ALA A 431 3.29 -9.83 -17.71
C ALA A 431 1.91 -9.36 -18.18
N ALA A 432 1.21 -10.20 -18.95
CA ALA A 432 -0.15 -9.90 -19.39
C ALA A 432 -1.10 -9.82 -18.19
N SER A 433 -1.05 -10.77 -17.25
CA SER A 433 -1.87 -10.74 -16.05
C SER A 433 -1.58 -9.50 -15.18
N ALA A 434 -0.32 -9.11 -15.06
CA ALA A 434 0.11 -7.91 -14.33
C ALA A 434 -0.46 -6.63 -14.96
N LYS A 435 -0.36 -6.47 -16.29
CA LYS A 435 -0.95 -5.33 -17.00
C LYS A 435 -2.48 -5.31 -16.90
N LEU A 436 -3.11 -6.48 -17.00
CA LEU A 436 -4.56 -6.61 -16.83
C LEU A 436 -4.98 -6.20 -15.42
N TYR A 437 -4.24 -6.60 -14.40
CA TYR A 437 -4.48 -6.16 -13.03
C TYR A 437 -4.41 -4.63 -12.92
N ASP A 438 -3.38 -3.99 -13.47
CA ASP A 438 -3.22 -2.53 -13.41
C ASP A 438 -4.40 -1.80 -14.07
N ILE A 439 -4.84 -2.27 -15.25
CA ILE A 439 -6.02 -1.72 -15.96
C ILE A 439 -7.28 -1.88 -15.12
N VAL A 440 -7.50 -3.09 -14.61
CA VAL A 440 -8.71 -3.44 -13.87
C VAL A 440 -8.78 -2.68 -12.56
N GLU A 441 -7.68 -2.60 -11.81
CA GLU A 441 -7.59 -1.84 -10.57
C GLU A 441 -7.85 -0.35 -10.80
N TYR A 442 -7.23 0.24 -11.83
CA TYR A 442 -7.50 1.63 -12.19
C TYR A 442 -8.98 1.85 -12.53
N THR A 443 -9.55 0.98 -13.36
CA THR A 443 -10.95 1.08 -13.81
C THR A 443 -11.92 0.95 -12.63
N CYS A 444 -11.66 -0.02 -11.75
CA CYS A 444 -12.46 -0.21 -10.55
C CYS A 444 -12.40 1.01 -9.63
N HIS A 445 -11.23 1.63 -9.49
CA HIS A 445 -11.10 2.85 -8.71
C HIS A 445 -11.82 4.04 -9.35
N LEU A 446 -11.64 4.24 -10.65
CA LEU A 446 -12.28 5.31 -11.42
C LEU A 446 -13.81 5.26 -11.29
N HIS A 447 -14.38 4.05 -11.42
CA HIS A 447 -15.83 3.85 -11.44
C HIS A 447 -16.42 3.35 -10.10
N ARG A 448 -15.62 3.32 -9.03
CA ARG A 448 -16.03 2.85 -7.69
C ARG A 448 -16.65 1.46 -7.71
N LEU A 449 -16.03 0.54 -8.44
CA LEU A 449 -16.43 -0.85 -8.53
C LEU A 449 -15.73 -1.67 -7.44
N ASP A 450 -16.51 -2.44 -6.67
CA ASP A 450 -15.98 -3.28 -5.59
C ASP A 450 -15.12 -4.45 -6.07
N GLN A 451 -15.26 -4.84 -7.34
CA GLN A 451 -14.66 -6.04 -7.87
C GLN A 451 -14.56 -6.00 -9.39
N ALA A 452 -13.53 -6.67 -9.91
CA ALA A 452 -13.49 -7.11 -11.29
C ALA A 452 -12.74 -8.43 -11.42
N VAL A 453 -13.31 -9.33 -12.23
CA VAL A 453 -12.84 -10.71 -12.41
C VAL A 453 -12.35 -10.90 -13.84
N THR A 454 -11.10 -11.32 -13.98
CA THR A 454 -10.50 -11.56 -15.29
C THR A 454 -10.62 -13.02 -15.71
N TRP A 455 -11.27 -13.25 -16.85
CA TRP A 455 -11.43 -14.57 -17.45
C TRP A 455 -10.52 -14.72 -18.66
N ILE A 456 -9.70 -15.77 -18.66
CA ILE A 456 -8.78 -16.06 -19.76
C ILE A 456 -8.97 -17.47 -20.31
N SER A 457 -8.61 -17.65 -21.58
CA SER A 457 -8.54 -18.97 -22.22
C SER A 457 -7.07 -19.37 -22.35
N TYR A 458 -6.67 -20.45 -21.69
CA TYR A 458 -5.30 -20.96 -21.76
C TYR A 458 -5.08 -21.82 -23.02
N GLY A 459 -3.91 -21.69 -23.65
CA GLY A 459 -3.45 -22.55 -24.76
C GLY A 459 -3.14 -21.79 -26.06
N GLN A 460 -2.10 -22.21 -26.79
CA GLN A 460 -1.70 -21.61 -28.08
C GLN A 460 -2.83 -21.67 -29.14
N ASP A 461 -3.71 -22.67 -29.03
CA ASP A 461 -4.87 -22.89 -29.90
C ASP A 461 -6.23 -22.62 -29.21
N GLY A 462 -6.21 -22.12 -27.96
CA GLY A 462 -7.39 -21.99 -27.09
C GLY A 462 -7.88 -23.35 -26.59
N ASN A 463 -7.99 -23.52 -25.27
CA ASN A 463 -8.57 -24.74 -24.70
C ASN A 463 -10.05 -24.84 -25.11
N THR A 464 -10.35 -25.56 -26.19
CA THR A 464 -11.71 -25.75 -26.68
C THR A 464 -12.30 -27.06 -26.17
N ASN A 465 -13.58 -27.06 -25.81
CA ASN A 465 -14.30 -28.30 -25.52
C ASN A 465 -14.49 -29.16 -26.78
N SER A 466 -15.07 -30.35 -26.63
CA SER A 466 -15.37 -31.27 -27.73
C SER A 466 -16.28 -30.71 -28.83
N LYS A 467 -16.90 -29.54 -28.60
CA LYS A 467 -17.75 -28.82 -29.56
C LYS A 467 -17.03 -27.61 -30.19
N GLY A 468 -15.73 -27.45 -29.98
CA GLY A 468 -14.93 -26.34 -30.51
C GLY A 468 -15.15 -25.00 -29.81
N LYS A 469 -15.86 -24.97 -28.67
CA LYS A 469 -16.08 -23.74 -27.90
C LYS A 469 -14.93 -23.48 -26.95
N ARG A 470 -14.48 -22.23 -26.85
CA ARG A 470 -13.43 -21.86 -25.88
C ARG A 470 -13.91 -22.09 -24.45
N ILE A 471 -12.99 -22.59 -23.64
CA ILE A 471 -13.14 -22.74 -22.19
C ILE A 471 -12.36 -21.60 -21.53
N LEU A 472 -13.04 -20.90 -20.64
CA LEU A 472 -12.53 -19.82 -19.84
C LEU A 472 -12.33 -20.26 -18.39
N CYS A 473 -11.36 -19.63 -17.75
CA CYS A 473 -11.06 -19.77 -16.34
C CYS A 473 -10.61 -18.42 -15.78
N ILE A 474 -10.82 -18.23 -14.48
CA ILE A 474 -10.37 -17.03 -13.79
C ILE A 474 -8.84 -17.03 -13.72
N ASP A 475 -8.24 -15.89 -14.05
CA ASP A 475 -6.87 -15.55 -13.69
C ASP A 475 -6.89 -14.72 -12.41
N ASP A 476 -6.66 -15.39 -11.30
CA ASP A 476 -6.60 -14.79 -9.97
C ASP A 476 -5.52 -13.70 -9.86
N SER A 477 -4.54 -13.66 -10.76
CA SER A 477 -3.46 -12.65 -10.78
C SER A 477 -3.91 -11.32 -11.38
N ALA A 478 -5.01 -11.36 -12.15
CA ALA A 478 -5.58 -10.25 -12.87
C ALA A 478 -6.98 -9.87 -12.35
N CYS A 479 -7.37 -10.36 -11.17
CA CYS A 479 -8.61 -9.96 -10.51
C CYS A 479 -8.34 -8.84 -9.50
N TYR A 480 -9.29 -7.91 -9.39
CA TYR A 480 -9.32 -6.89 -8.35
C TYR A 480 -10.51 -7.16 -7.42
N VAL A 481 -10.27 -7.10 -6.11
CA VAL A 481 -11.29 -7.31 -5.08
C VAL A 481 -11.07 -6.29 -3.99
N ASN A 482 -11.97 -5.33 -3.88
CA ASN A 482 -11.96 -4.30 -2.84
C ASN A 482 -12.84 -4.69 -1.65
N ASN A 483 -13.86 -5.53 -1.86
CA ASN A 483 -14.78 -5.97 -0.82
C ASN A 483 -14.46 -7.39 -0.35
N TRP A 484 -14.13 -7.53 0.93
CA TRP A 484 -13.79 -8.81 1.54
C TRP A 484 -14.90 -9.87 1.45
N LEU A 485 -16.17 -9.44 1.49
CA LEU A 485 -17.32 -10.33 1.29
C LEU A 485 -17.27 -11.02 -0.08
N MET A 486 -16.63 -10.37 -1.07
CA MET A 486 -16.48 -10.85 -2.43
C MET A 486 -15.17 -11.59 -2.70
N GLY A 487 -14.25 -11.64 -1.74
CA GLY A 487 -13.03 -12.47 -1.84
C GLY A 487 -13.37 -13.95 -1.95
N ALA A 488 -14.28 -14.44 -1.10
CA ALA A 488 -14.77 -15.82 -1.13
C ALA A 488 -15.42 -16.18 -2.48
N PHE A 489 -16.10 -15.22 -3.12
CA PHE A 489 -16.69 -15.38 -4.43
C PHE A 489 -15.62 -15.68 -5.49
N VAL A 490 -14.52 -14.92 -5.56
CA VAL A 490 -13.45 -15.20 -6.54
C VAL A 490 -12.84 -16.57 -6.32
N ASP A 491 -12.54 -16.91 -5.06
CA ASP A 491 -11.91 -18.20 -4.70
C ASP A 491 -12.79 -19.40 -5.05
N GLU A 492 -14.10 -19.27 -4.88
CA GLU A 492 -15.05 -20.31 -5.24
C GLU A 492 -15.21 -20.41 -6.76
N TYR A 493 -15.37 -19.28 -7.45
CA TYR A 493 -15.54 -19.23 -8.90
C TYR A 493 -14.30 -19.65 -9.67
N ALA A 494 -13.09 -19.45 -9.11
CA ALA A 494 -11.83 -19.86 -9.73
C ALA A 494 -11.75 -21.38 -9.97
N ARG A 495 -12.56 -22.16 -9.25
CA ARG A 495 -12.68 -23.63 -9.41
C ARG A 495 -13.47 -24.03 -10.64
N TYR A 496 -14.25 -23.10 -11.23
CA TYR A 496 -15.13 -23.39 -12.35
C TYR A 496 -14.49 -23.06 -13.70
N ARG A 497 -15.06 -23.66 -14.74
CA ARG A 497 -14.67 -23.46 -16.12
C ARG A 497 -15.91 -23.02 -16.89
N LEU A 498 -15.81 -21.88 -17.57
CA LEU A 498 -16.92 -21.26 -18.26
C LEU A 498 -16.81 -21.49 -19.76
N GLU A 499 -17.82 -22.06 -20.39
CA GLU A 499 -17.85 -22.24 -21.84
C GLU A 499 -18.22 -20.96 -22.58
N GLU A 500 -17.70 -20.79 -23.80
CA GLU A 500 -18.09 -19.71 -24.70
C GLU A 500 -19.62 -19.70 -24.97
N GLY A 501 -20.20 -18.50 -24.84
CA GLY A 501 -21.64 -18.24 -24.88
C GLY A 501 -22.38 -18.50 -23.56
N LYS A 502 -21.67 -18.88 -22.47
CA LYS A 502 -22.25 -19.02 -21.12
C LYS A 502 -21.80 -17.87 -20.21
N GLY A 503 -22.68 -17.45 -19.31
CA GLY A 503 -22.44 -16.30 -18.41
C GLY A 503 -22.10 -15.00 -19.13
N ILE A 504 -21.86 -13.93 -18.37
CA ILE A 504 -21.55 -12.62 -18.96
C ILE A 504 -20.21 -12.64 -19.71
N ALA A 505 -19.18 -13.29 -19.16
CA ALA A 505 -17.85 -13.36 -19.77
C ALA A 505 -17.82 -14.21 -21.05
N GLY A 506 -18.49 -15.37 -21.06
CA GLY A 506 -18.58 -16.20 -22.26
C GLY A 506 -19.47 -15.58 -23.34
N LYS A 507 -20.48 -14.78 -22.98
CA LYS A 507 -21.27 -13.99 -23.94
C LYS A 507 -20.45 -12.83 -24.53
N ALA A 508 -19.69 -12.11 -23.71
CA ALA A 508 -18.79 -11.03 -24.17
C ALA A 508 -17.74 -11.54 -25.18
N LEU A 509 -17.33 -12.80 -25.12
CA LEU A 509 -16.48 -13.39 -26.17
C LEU A 509 -17.12 -13.35 -27.56
N GLN A 510 -18.45 -13.38 -27.65
CA GLN A 510 -19.22 -13.38 -28.90
C GLN A 510 -19.56 -11.96 -29.38
N SER A 511 -19.85 -11.03 -28.45
CA SER A 511 -20.36 -9.69 -28.75
C SER A 511 -19.39 -8.54 -28.43
N ASN A 512 -18.16 -8.85 -28.01
CA ASN A 512 -17.16 -7.93 -27.43
C ASN A 512 -17.54 -7.30 -26.09
N ILE A 513 -18.77 -6.83 -25.93
CA ILE A 513 -19.30 -6.28 -24.68
C ILE A 513 -20.60 -6.98 -24.35
N HIS A 514 -20.83 -7.28 -23.07
CA HIS A 514 -22.12 -7.78 -22.59
C HIS A 514 -22.46 -7.11 -21.25
N ILE A 515 -23.65 -6.51 -21.17
CA ILE A 515 -24.15 -5.85 -19.96
C ILE A 515 -25.41 -6.59 -19.51
N GLN A 516 -25.48 -6.87 -18.22
CA GLN A 516 -26.63 -7.42 -17.54
C GLN A 516 -27.11 -6.39 -16.51
N HIS A 517 -28.20 -5.68 -16.81
CA HIS A 517 -28.76 -4.61 -15.96
C HIS A 517 -29.51 -5.10 -14.73
N ASP A 518 -29.81 -6.40 -14.67
CA ASP A 518 -30.42 -7.03 -13.51
C ASP A 518 -29.75 -8.39 -13.31
N ILE A 519 -28.91 -8.47 -12.28
CA ILE A 519 -28.16 -9.66 -11.91
C ILE A 519 -29.07 -10.81 -11.49
N SER A 520 -30.31 -10.55 -11.04
CA SER A 520 -31.27 -11.60 -10.69
C SER A 520 -31.72 -12.45 -11.88
N LEU A 521 -31.53 -11.93 -13.10
CA LEU A 521 -31.79 -12.62 -14.36
C LEU A 521 -30.61 -13.47 -14.83
N LEU A 522 -29.46 -13.43 -14.15
CA LEU A 522 -28.38 -14.36 -14.41
C LEU A 522 -28.81 -15.75 -13.93
N ASP A 523 -28.82 -16.71 -14.86
CA ASP A 523 -29.22 -18.08 -14.61
C ASP A 523 -28.42 -18.66 -13.42
N PRO A 524 -29.10 -19.09 -12.33
CA PRO A 524 -28.44 -19.74 -11.20
C PRO A 524 -27.59 -20.94 -11.60
N ALA A 525 -27.89 -21.64 -12.70
CA ALA A 525 -27.09 -22.75 -13.22
C ALA A 525 -25.78 -22.30 -13.91
N VAL A 526 -25.61 -21.00 -14.14
CA VAL A 526 -24.32 -20.38 -14.52
C VAL A 526 -23.46 -20.10 -13.29
N PHE A 527 -24.09 -20.10 -12.11
CA PHE A 527 -23.45 -19.97 -10.82
C PHE A 527 -23.32 -21.36 -10.16
N PRO A 528 -22.26 -21.61 -9.39
CA PRO A 528 -22.11 -22.88 -8.68
C PRO A 528 -23.26 -23.16 -7.70
N ASP A 529 -23.67 -24.43 -7.59
CA ASP A 529 -24.82 -24.91 -6.81
C ASP A 529 -24.98 -24.30 -5.40
N ASP A 530 -26.17 -23.73 -5.18
CA ASP A 530 -27.04 -23.63 -3.99
C ASP A 530 -26.45 -23.62 -2.56
N ASN A 531 -25.27 -23.05 -2.34
CA ASN A 531 -25.02 -22.45 -1.03
C ASN A 531 -25.83 -21.14 -0.98
N SER A 532 -27.01 -21.20 -0.36
CA SER A 532 -27.98 -20.10 -0.17
C SER A 532 -27.39 -18.76 0.31
N VAL A 533 -26.17 -18.77 0.84
CA VAL A 533 -25.38 -17.62 1.23
C VAL A 533 -24.89 -16.84 -0.01
N ASN A 534 -24.31 -17.49 -1.03
CA ASN A 534 -23.73 -16.84 -2.22
C ASN A 534 -24.76 -16.14 -3.13
N ILE A 535 -25.93 -16.75 -3.34
CA ILE A 535 -27.00 -16.16 -4.17
C ILE A 535 -27.58 -14.90 -3.50
N ARG A 536 -27.58 -14.81 -2.17
CA ARG A 536 -28.09 -13.65 -1.44
C ARG A 536 -27.15 -12.44 -1.55
N TRP A 537 -25.84 -12.66 -1.66
CA TRP A 537 -24.84 -11.61 -1.84
C TRP A 537 -24.77 -11.09 -3.28
N ILE A 538 -24.88 -11.96 -4.28
CA ILE A 538 -24.95 -11.53 -5.69
C ILE A 538 -26.14 -10.56 -5.92
N ARG A 539 -27.22 -10.70 -5.14
CA ARG A 539 -28.40 -9.82 -5.18
C ARG A 539 -28.22 -8.44 -4.54
N THR A 540 -27.08 -8.13 -3.90
CA THR A 540 -26.78 -6.75 -3.46
C THR A 540 -26.29 -5.87 -4.60
N TYR A 541 -25.88 -6.46 -5.73
CA TYR A 541 -25.44 -5.75 -6.92
C TYR A 541 -26.57 -5.60 -7.93
N HIS A 542 -26.64 -4.45 -8.58
CA HIS A 542 -27.71 -4.13 -9.53
C HIS A 542 -27.40 -4.61 -10.95
N ALA A 543 -26.14 -4.51 -11.39
CA ALA A 543 -25.74 -4.84 -12.75
C ALA A 543 -24.33 -5.43 -12.80
N ALA A 544 -24.04 -6.21 -13.85
CA ALA A 544 -22.71 -6.71 -14.15
C ALA A 544 -22.42 -6.54 -15.64
N PHE A 545 -21.18 -6.25 -16.00
CA PHE A 545 -20.75 -6.17 -17.40
C PHE A 545 -19.46 -6.94 -17.62
N ALA A 546 -19.22 -7.33 -18.86
CA ALA A 546 -18.00 -8.00 -19.29
C ALA A 546 -17.53 -7.43 -20.63
N ILE A 547 -16.22 -7.16 -20.72
CA ILE A 547 -15.57 -6.64 -21.91
C ILE A 547 -14.51 -7.65 -22.36
N ARG A 548 -14.55 -8.02 -23.64
CA ARG A 548 -13.51 -8.81 -24.29
C ARG A 548 -12.40 -7.89 -24.74
N LEU A 549 -11.22 -8.05 -24.15
CA LEU A 549 -10.01 -7.42 -24.65
C LEU A 549 -9.55 -8.12 -25.93
N THR A 550 -9.38 -7.36 -27.01
CA THR A 550 -8.91 -7.88 -28.30
C THR A 550 -7.47 -7.46 -28.55
N ARG A 551 -6.66 -8.36 -29.10
CA ARG A 551 -5.29 -8.03 -29.53
C ARG A 551 -5.40 -7.18 -30.79
N SER A 552 -5.32 -5.86 -30.63
CA SER A 552 -5.09 -4.97 -31.76
C SER A 552 -3.66 -5.19 -32.28
N THR A 553 -3.52 -5.59 -33.54
CA THR A 553 -2.26 -5.46 -34.27
C THR A 553 -2.14 -4.11 -34.99
N ARG A 554 -3.19 -3.28 -34.97
CA ARG A 554 -3.24 -1.90 -35.48
C ARG A 554 -4.42 -1.17 -34.84
N LEU A 555 -4.17 -0.15 -34.02
CA LEU A 555 -5.15 0.92 -33.79
C LEU A 555 -4.55 2.16 -34.43
N SER A 556 -5.26 2.72 -35.42
CA SER A 556 -5.07 4.11 -35.80
C SER A 556 -5.74 4.99 -34.76
N ILE A 557 -5.27 6.23 -34.64
CA ILE A 557 -5.71 7.25 -33.68
C ILE A 557 -7.25 7.49 -33.68
N SER A 558 -7.99 6.99 -34.67
CA SER A 558 -9.45 7.07 -34.80
C SER A 558 -10.26 6.15 -33.89
N ASP A 559 -9.65 5.15 -33.25
CA ASP A 559 -10.39 4.11 -32.51
C ASP A 559 -10.48 4.39 -30.98
N LEU A 560 -9.93 5.50 -30.50
CA LEU A 560 -10.00 5.94 -29.09
C LEU A 560 -11.35 6.59 -28.74
N ASP A 561 -12.11 7.05 -29.73
CA ASP A 561 -13.40 7.73 -29.52
C ASP A 561 -14.56 6.77 -29.19
N ALA A 562 -14.31 5.46 -29.15
CA ALA A 562 -15.36 4.44 -28.94
C ALA A 562 -15.39 3.83 -27.53
N VAL A 563 -14.57 4.34 -26.59
CA VAL A 563 -14.50 3.84 -25.19
C VAL A 563 -15.22 4.78 -24.20
N GLU A 564 -15.90 5.83 -24.69
CA GLU A 564 -16.53 6.86 -23.85
C GLU A 564 -18.06 6.70 -23.59
N GLU A 565 -18.67 5.53 -23.85
CA GLU A 565 -20.08 5.27 -23.47
C GLU A 565 -20.28 4.19 -22.39
#